data_AF-A0A2Z4JT05-F1
#
_entry.id   AF-A0A2Z4JT05-F1
#
_cell.length_a   1.000
_cell.length_b   1.000
_cell.length_c   1.000
_cell.angle_alpha   90.00
_cell.angle_beta   90.00
_cell.angle_gamma   90.00
#
_symmetry.space_group_name_H-M   'P 1'
#
loop_
_entity.id
_entity.type
_entity.pdbx_description
1 polymer ?
#
loop_
_entity_poly.entity_id
_entity_poly.type
_entity_poly.pdbx_seq_one_letter_code
_entity_poly.pdbx_strand_id
1 'polypeptide(L)' 'MIIKQAQMIVPNTTYIHCGALGEVTYFDNQCPALTQDAQVRFIPSEGKLNIADKAYQCTAL' A
#
# COMPACT_ATOMS: atom_id res chain seq x y z
N MET A 1 -17.90 -17.08 -0.96
CA MET A 1 -16.81 -16.28 -1.54
C MET A 1 -16.07 -15.63 -0.40
N ILE A 2 -14.84 -16.07 -0.11
CA ILE A 2 -14.01 -15.50 0.97
C ILE A 2 -13.03 -14.55 0.28
N ILE A 3 -13.10 -13.27 0.58
CA ILE A 3 -12.08 -12.31 0.16
C ILE A 3 -10.89 -12.53 1.10
N LYS A 4 -9.88 -13.27 0.63
CA LYS A 4 -8.59 -13.36 1.31
C LYS A 4 -7.93 -11.98 1.22
N GLN A 5 -7.52 -11.43 2.35
CA GLN A 5 -6.92 -10.10 2.48
C GLN A 5 -5.88 -9.87 1.37
N ALA A 6 -6.04 -8.80 0.59
CA ALA A 6 -5.01 -8.39 -0.36
C ALA A 6 -3.73 -8.06 0.42
N GLN A 7 -2.60 -8.59 -0.04
CA GLN A 7 -1.29 -8.39 0.58
C GLN A 7 -0.32 -7.82 -0.45
N MET A 8 0.55 -6.94 0.01
CA MET A 8 1.68 -6.42 -0.78
C MET A 8 2.96 -7.07 -0.27
N ILE A 9 3.70 -7.72 -1.17
CA ILE A 9 4.97 -8.36 -0.85
C ILE A 9 6.09 -7.50 -1.43
N VAL A 10 6.96 -7.01 -0.55
CA VAL A 10 8.22 -6.34 -0.90
C VAL A 10 9.39 -7.14 -0.32
N PRO A 11 10.63 -6.94 -0.80
CA PRO A 11 11.77 -7.66 -0.24
C PRO A 11 11.84 -7.50 1.28
N ASN A 12 11.78 -8.63 1.99
CA ASN A 12 11.81 -8.76 3.45
C ASN A 12 10.56 -8.30 4.22
N THR A 13 9.46 -7.91 3.58
CA THR A 13 8.23 -7.49 4.30
C THR A 13 6.95 -7.76 3.52
N THR A 14 5.89 -8.16 4.23
CA THR A 14 4.55 -8.30 3.67
C THR A 14 3.61 -7.37 4.42
N TYR A 15 2.93 -6.48 3.70
CA TYR A 15 1.94 -5.57 4.25
C TYR A 15 0.52 -6.06 3.93
N ILE A 16 -0.40 -5.77 4.83
CA ILE A 16 -1.82 -6.12 4.70
C ILE A 16 -2.56 -4.90 4.17
N HIS A 17 -3.53 -5.11 3.28
CA HIS A 17 -4.39 -4.05 2.78
C HIS A 17 -5.29 -3.48 3.89
N CYS A 18 -5.14 -2.18 4.15
CA CYS A 18 -5.89 -1.48 5.20
C CYS A 18 -7.11 -0.72 4.67
N GLY A 19 -7.11 -0.38 3.38
CA GLY A 19 -8.21 0.35 2.75
C GLY A 19 -7.75 1.17 1.54
N ALA A 20 -8.71 1.83 0.90
CA ALA A 20 -8.45 2.76 -0.19
C ALA A 20 -9.24 4.06 0.02
N LEU A 21 -8.64 5.19 -0.34
CA LEU A 21 -9.30 6.50 -0.39
C LEU A 21 -9.07 7.10 -1.78
N GLY A 22 -10.13 7.09 -2.59
CA GLY A 22 -10.03 7.47 -4.00
C GLY A 22 -9.11 6.52 -4.76
N GLU A 23 -8.15 7.08 -5.50
CA GLU A 23 -7.15 6.31 -6.26
C GLU A 23 -5.98 5.81 -5.39
N VAL A 24 -6.02 6.06 -4.08
CA VAL A 24 -4.93 5.73 -3.18
C VAL A 24 -5.26 4.48 -2.40
N THR A 25 -4.40 3.47 -2.49
CA THR A 25 -4.51 2.24 -1.71
C THR A 25 -3.46 2.22 -0.60
N TYR A 26 -3.87 1.83 0.60
CA TYR A 26 -3.03 1.87 1.80
C TYR A 26 -2.76 0.46 2.32
N PHE A 27 -1.51 0.24 2.73
CA PHE A 27 -1.08 -1.03 3.32
C PHE A 27 -0.25 -0.78 4.58
N ASP A 28 -0.42 -1.67 5.56
CA ASP A 28 0.32 -1.66 6.81
C ASP A 28 0.33 -3.07 7.40
N ASN A 29 1.22 -3.33 8.36
CA ASN A 29 1.25 -4.60 9.09
C ASN A 29 0.11 -4.68 10.13
N GLN A 30 -0.28 -3.55 10.73
CA GLN A 30 -1.29 -3.53 11.80
C GLN A 30 -2.55 -2.72 11.48
N CYS A 31 -2.55 -1.99 10.36
CA CYS A 31 -3.63 -1.11 9.92
C CYS A 31 -4.08 -0.10 10.99
N PRO A 32 -3.60 1.16 10.92
CA PRO A 32 -4.00 2.19 11.87
C PRO A 32 -5.50 2.52 11.78
N ALA A 33 -6.04 3.12 12.84
CA ALA A 33 -7.44 3.55 12.89
C ALA A 33 -7.78 4.58 11.80
N LEU A 34 -6.83 5.44 11.45
CA LEU A 34 -6.91 6.33 10.30
C LEU A 34 -6.08 5.73 9.16
N THR A 35 -6.73 5.34 8.08
CA THR A 35 -6.09 4.67 6.93
C THR A 35 -4.94 5.49 6.31
N GLN A 36 -4.98 6.81 6.44
CA GLN A 36 -3.95 7.73 5.92
C GLN A 36 -2.62 7.64 6.68
N ASP A 37 -2.63 7.13 7.91
CA ASP A 37 -1.44 6.95 8.74
C ASP A 37 -0.70 5.64 8.43
N ALA A 38 -1.19 4.86 7.47
CA ALA A 38 -0.56 3.60 7.07
C ALA A 38 0.83 3.86 6.47
N GLN A 39 1.78 2.98 6.78
CA GLN A 39 3.17 3.11 6.32
C GLN A 39 3.30 3.05 4.80
N VAL A 40 2.41 2.35 4.10
CA VAL A 40 2.49 2.16 2.66
C VAL A 40 1.32 2.84 1.97
N ARG A 41 1.64 3.66 0.98
CA ARG A 41 0.69 4.36 0.12
C ARG A 41 1.00 4.07 -1.33
N PHE A 42 0.08 3.40 -2.02
CA PHE A 42 0.18 3.07 -3.43
C PHE A 42 -0.81 3.90 -4.24
N ILE A 43 -0.33 4.55 -5.30
CA ILE A 43 -1.11 5.39 -6.22
C ILE A 43 -0.93 4.80 -7.62
N PRO A 44 -1.86 3.94 -8.08
CA PRO A 44 -1.73 3.22 -9.34
C PRO A 44 -1.71 4.16 -10.54
N SER A 45 -2.52 5.23 -10.51
CA SER A 45 -2.65 6.22 -11.60
C SER A 45 -1.35 6.96 -11.89
N GLU A 46 -0.52 7.15 -10.87
CA GLU A 46 0.79 7.80 -11.00
C GLU A 46 1.93 6.78 -11.03
N GLY A 47 1.67 5.48 -10.88
CA GLY A 47 2.70 4.47 -10.69
C GLY A 47 3.59 4.72 -9.47
N LYS A 48 3.07 5.38 -8.42
CA LYS A 48 3.84 5.74 -7.22
C LYS A 48 3.57 4.77 -6.09
N LEU A 49 4.64 4.38 -5.39
CA LEU A 49 4.58 3.58 -4.18
C LEU A 49 5.43 4.28 -3.11
N ASN A 50 4.82 4.75 -2.03
CA ASN A 50 5.54 5.29 -0.88
C ASN A 50 5.52 4.25 0.25
N ILE A 51 6.68 3.93 0.81
CA ILE A 51 6.85 3.03 1.95
C ILE A 51 7.62 3.81 3.01
N ALA A 52 6.95 4.22 4.08
CA ALA A 52 7.47 5.12 5.10
C ALA A 52 8.16 6.33 4.44
N ASP A 53 9.48 6.49 4.65
CA ASP A 53 10.27 7.61 4.11
C ASP A 53 10.81 7.38 2.68
N LYS A 54 10.43 6.29 2.01
CA LYS A 54 10.92 5.92 0.68
C LYS A 54 9.83 6.06 -0.37
N ALA A 55 10.09 6.87 -1.40
CA ALA A 55 9.25 6.96 -2.59
C ALA A 55 9.83 6.12 -3.72
N TYR A 56 9.01 5.26 -4.30
CA TYR A 56 9.30 4.44 -5.46
C TYR A 56 8.39 4.87 -6.61
N GLN A 57 8.97 4.92 -7.81
CA GLN A 57 8.26 5.20 -9.04
C GLN A 57 8.36 3.97 -9.94
N CYS A 58 7.23 3.36 -10.26
CA CYS A 58 7.16 2.36 -11.32
C CYS A 58 7.28 3.07 -12.67
N THR A 59 8.50 3.10 -13.20
CA THR A 59 8.75 3.31 -14.63
C THR A 59 8.69 1.94 -15.30
N ALA A 60 7.50 1.49 -15.67
CA ALA A 60 7.42 0.32 -16.55
C ALA A 60 8.17 0.66 -17.85
N LEU A 61 9.21 -0.12 -18.16
CA LEU A 61 9.92 -0.14 -19.45
C LEU A 61 9.08 -0.85 -20.50
#